data_AF-A0A9X2H3F5-F1
#
_entry.id   AF-A0A9X2H3F5-F1
#
_cell.length_a   1.000
_cell.length_b   1.000
_cell.length_c   1.000
_cell.angle_alpha   90.00
_cell.angle_beta   90.00
_cell.angle_gamma   90.00
#
_symmetry.space_group_name_H-M   'P 1'
#
loop_
_entity.id
_entity.type
_entity.pdbx_description
1 polymer ?
#
loop_
_entity_poly.entity_id
_entity_poly.type
_entity_poly.pdbx_seq_one_letter_code
_entity_poly.pdbx_strand_id
1 'polypeptide(L)'
;MQTILTFADHLRLIDERSAAFRAAIEAAPSLDLPVLTSDPNAAPGRTLFDLVRHVGVGRRKTAAIVAAGPADAPPAKSAWESAAGAPPGARRSTDLVERVGRATDEHAA
;
A
#
# COMPACT_ATOMS: atom_id res chain seq x y z
N MET A 1 19.50 23.36 10.57
CA MET A 1 20.00 22.63 11.75
C MET A 1 19.38 21.24 11.72
N GLN A 2 20.17 20.17 11.64
CA GLN A 2 19.64 18.81 11.60
C GLN A 2 19.65 18.27 13.04
N THR A 3 18.47 18.05 13.63
CA THR A 3 18.37 17.44 14.95
C THR A 3 18.50 15.94 14.80
N ILE A 4 19.56 15.36 15.37
CA ILE A 4 19.72 13.90 15.43
C ILE A 4 18.79 13.40 16.53
N LEU A 5 17.76 12.64 16.15
CA LEU A 5 16.83 12.03 17.09
C LEU A 5 17.39 10.70 17.59
N THR A 6 17.02 10.31 18.81
CA THR A 6 17.33 8.97 19.32
C THR A 6 16.61 7.90 18.48
N PHE A 7 17.04 6.65 18.59
CA PHE A 7 16.34 5.55 17.93
C PHE A 7 14.89 5.41 18.44
N ALA A 8 14.67 5.55 19.74
CA ALA A 8 13.33 5.51 20.33
C ALA A 8 12.43 6.64 19.80
N ASP A 9 12.97 7.85 19.66
CA ASP A 9 12.25 8.98 19.08
C ASP A 9 11.89 8.76 17.61
N HIS A 10 12.78 8.11 16.84
CA HIS A 10 12.47 7.73 15.46
C HIS A 10 11.32 6.72 15.41
N LEU A 11 11.32 5.70 16.26
CA LEU A 11 10.23 4.72 16.31
C LEU A 11 8.90 5.39 16.65
N ARG A 12 8.89 6.26 17.68
CA ARG A 12 7.70 7.02 18.06
C ARG A 12 7.18 7.88 16.90
N LEU A 13 8.05 8.62 16.21
CA LEU A 13 7.64 9.44 15.07
C LEU A 13 7.12 8.60 13.90
N ILE A 14 7.69 7.43 13.65
CA ILE A 14 7.20 6.52 12.62
C ILE A 14 5.78 6.05 12.96
N ASP A 15 5.51 5.71 14.21
CA ASP A 15 4.19 5.27 14.67
C ASP A 15 3.16 6.39 14.59
N GLU A 16 3.49 7.58 15.09
CA GLU A 16 2.63 8.77 15.04
C GLU A 16 2.26 9.14 13.59
N ARG A 17 3.26 9.21 12.70
CA ARG A 17 3.02 9.53 11.28
C ARG A 17 2.28 8.41 10.56
N SER A 18 2.52 7.16 10.92
CA SER A 18 1.79 6.01 10.36
C SER A 18 0.32 6.01 10.81
N ALA A 19 0.03 6.42 12.03
CA ALA A 19 -1.33 6.55 12.55
C ALA A 19 -2.06 7.73 11.88
N ALA A 20 -1.43 8.90 11.83
CA ALA A 20 -1.98 10.07 11.16
C ALA A 20 -2.26 9.81 9.67
N PHE A 21 -1.35 9.12 8.98
CA PHE A 21 -1.56 8.73 7.59
C PHE A 21 -2.78 7.82 7.44
N ARG A 22 -2.92 6.77 8.25
CA ARG A 22 -4.08 5.86 8.19
C ARG A 22 -5.40 6.58 8.47
N ALA A 23 -5.43 7.45 9.48
CA ALA A 23 -6.61 8.26 9.78
C ALA A 23 -7.00 9.18 8.62
N ALA A 24 -6.01 9.79 7.95
CA ALA A 24 -6.25 10.62 6.76
C ALA A 24 -6.81 9.79 5.58
N ILE A 25 -6.33 8.55 5.38
CA ILE A 25 -6.89 7.65 4.36
C ILE A 25 -8.33 7.24 4.69
N GLU A 26 -8.61 6.93 5.95
CA GLU A 26 -9.97 6.55 6.40
C GLU A 26 -10.97 7.70 6.27
N ALA A 27 -10.53 8.94 6.52
CA ALA A 27 -11.36 10.13 6.37
C ALA A 27 -11.54 10.57 4.89
N ALA A 28 -10.80 9.99 3.95
CA ALA A 28 -10.88 10.39 2.55
C ALA A 28 -12.17 9.87 1.89
N PRO A 29 -12.92 10.72 1.17
CA PRO A 29 -14.16 10.31 0.52
C PRO A 29 -13.93 9.39 -0.69
N SER A 30 -12.71 9.38 -1.26
CA SER A 30 -12.29 8.46 -2.32
C SER A 30 -10.77 8.36 -2.38
N LEU A 31 -10.25 7.22 -2.82
CA LEU A 31 -8.83 7.02 -3.11
C LEU A 31 -8.40 7.56 -4.49
N ASP A 32 -9.35 7.92 -5.35
CA ASP A 32 -9.06 8.51 -6.67
C ASP A 32 -8.76 10.01 -6.59
N LEU A 33 -8.81 10.61 -5.39
CA LEU A 33 -8.47 12.01 -5.19
C LEU A 33 -7.02 12.29 -5.61
N PRO A 34 -6.78 13.39 -6.37
CA PRO A 34 -5.42 13.76 -6.74
C PRO A 34 -4.63 14.15 -5.50
N VAL A 35 -3.40 13.65 -5.40
CA VAL A 35 -2.44 14.11 -4.39
C VAL A 35 -1.83 15.39 -4.93
N LEU A 36 -2.16 16.53 -4.32
CA LEU A 36 -1.46 17.78 -4.56
C LEU A 36 -0.07 17.65 -3.96
N THR A 37 0.93 17.50 -4.82
CA THR A 37 2.32 17.48 -4.42
C THR A 37 2.94 18.81 -4.83
N SER A 38 3.63 19.45 -3.87
CA SER A 38 4.38 20.69 -4.11
C SER A 38 5.65 20.46 -4.92
N ASP A 39 5.99 19.21 -5.26
CA ASP A 39 7.12 18.86 -6.11
C ASP A 39 6.79 19.16 -7.58
N PRO A 40 7.51 20.07 -8.25
CA PRO A 40 7.30 20.38 -9.66
C PRO A 40 7.63 19.21 -10.60
N ASN A 41 8.35 18.19 -10.13
CA ASN A 41 8.65 16.97 -10.89
C ASN A 41 7.66 15.83 -10.62
N ALA A 42 6.70 16.04 -9.73
CA ALA A 42 5.67 15.03 -9.51
C ALA A 42 4.79 14.92 -10.76
N ALA A 43 4.68 13.69 -11.28
CA ALA A 43 3.83 13.41 -12.42
C ALA A 43 2.39 13.90 -12.13
N PRO A 44 1.81 14.76 -12.99
CA PRO A 44 0.42 15.18 -12.83
C PRO A 44 -0.51 13.97 -12.84
N GLY A 45 -1.48 13.94 -11.94
CA GLY A 45 -2.49 12.87 -11.87
C GLY A 45 -2.20 11.71 -10.92
N ARG A 46 -1.20 11.81 -10.03
CA ARG A 46 -1.07 10.83 -8.93
C ARG A 46 -2.30 10.88 -8.03
N THR A 47 -2.86 9.70 -7.74
CA THR A 47 -4.01 9.55 -6.84
C THR A 47 -3.58 9.23 -5.40
N LEU A 48 -4.51 9.35 -4.46
CA LEU A 48 -4.30 8.90 -3.07
C LEU A 48 -4.04 7.38 -3.03
N PHE A 49 -4.70 6.61 -3.90
CA PHE A 49 -4.39 5.20 -4.13
C PHE A 49 -2.93 4.99 -4.50
N ASP A 50 -2.38 5.81 -5.40
CA ASP A 50 -0.97 5.74 -5.80
C ASP A 50 0.00 6.02 -4.65
N LEU A 51 -0.39 6.90 -3.73
CA LEU A 51 0.39 7.15 -2.52
C LEU A 51 0.33 5.95 -1.56
N VAL A 52 -0.86 5.41 -1.30
CA VAL A 52 -1.05 4.25 -0.41
C VAL A 52 -0.27 3.04 -0.91
N ARG A 53 -0.37 2.71 -2.20
CA ARG A 53 0.41 1.59 -2.78
C ARG A 53 1.91 1.83 -2.69
N HIS A 54 2.38 3.06 -2.91
CA HIS A 54 3.81 3.40 -2.86
C HIS A 54 4.36 3.20 -1.45
N VAL A 55 3.67 3.74 -0.43
CA VAL A 55 4.04 3.55 0.97
C VAL A 55 3.98 2.07 1.37
N GLY A 56 2.95 1.34 0.93
CA GLY A 56 2.80 -0.09 1.20
C GLY A 56 3.95 -0.94 0.63
N VAL A 57 4.39 -0.66 -0.60
CA VAL A 57 5.57 -1.31 -1.22
C VAL A 57 6.83 -1.01 -0.41
N GLY A 58 7.01 0.26 -0.01
CA GLY A 58 8.14 0.65 0.84
C GLY A 58 8.19 -0.14 2.15
N ARG A 59 7.06 -0.25 2.86
CA ARG A 59 6.98 -1.02 4.12
C ARG A 59 7.32 -2.50 3.93
N ARG A 60 6.79 -3.14 2.88
CA ARG A 60 7.10 -4.54 2.58
C ARG A 60 8.57 -4.75 2.23
N LYS A 61 9.16 -3.84 1.46
CA LYS A 61 10.60 -3.86 1.15
C LYS A 61 11.43 -3.77 2.43
N THR A 62 11.13 -2.81 3.31
CA THR A 62 11.85 -2.66 4.58
C THR A 62 11.69 -3.90 5.46
N ALA A 63 10.48 -4.47 5.56
CA ALA A 63 10.25 -5.70 6.31
C ALA A 63 11.06 -6.88 5.75
N ALA A 64 11.12 -7.03 4.42
CA ALA A 64 11.93 -8.07 3.78
C ALA A 64 13.43 -7.89 4.04
N ILE A 65 13.93 -6.65 4.02
CA ILE A 65 15.34 -6.35 4.35
C ILE A 65 15.64 -6.70 5.81
N VAL A 66 14.79 -6.28 6.75
CA VAL A 66 14.99 -6.56 8.18
C VAL A 66 14.92 -8.06 8.46
N ALA A 67 13.98 -8.79 7.84
CA ALA A 67 13.85 -10.23 8.00
C ALA A 67 15.03 -11.02 7.40
N ALA A 68 15.63 -10.54 6.32
CA ALA A 68 16.82 -11.14 5.72
C ALA A 68 18.08 -10.97 6.58
N GLY A 69 18.10 -9.95 7.45
CA GLY A 69 19.25 -9.64 8.30
C GLY A 69 20.41 -8.98 7.53
N PRO A 70 21.58 -8.81 8.17
CA PRO A 70 22.76 -8.21 7.54
C PRO A 70 23.26 -9.03 6.34
N ALA A 71 23.46 -8.37 5.20
CA ALA A 71 23.94 -9.00 3.96
C ALA A 71 24.66 -7.97 3.08
N ASP A 72 25.50 -8.44 2.15
CA ASP A 72 26.24 -7.61 1.19
C ASP A 72 25.34 -6.95 0.15
N ALA A 73 24.14 -7.50 -0.08
CA ALA A 73 23.16 -6.96 -1.02
C ALA A 73 21.72 -7.09 -0.48
N PRO A 74 20.81 -6.17 -0.87
CA PRO A 74 19.40 -6.30 -0.56
C PRO A 74 18.78 -7.59 -1.15
N PRO A 75 17.69 -8.11 -0.55
CA PRO A 75 16.97 -9.24 -1.11
C PRO A 75 16.45 -8.95 -2.52
N ALA A 76 16.12 -10.00 -3.27
CA ALA A 76 15.52 -9.85 -4.60
C ALA A 76 14.16 -9.15 -4.51
N LYS A 77 13.80 -8.38 -5.55
CA LYS A 77 12.56 -7.59 -5.59
C LYS A 77 11.29 -8.42 -5.38
N SER A 78 11.30 -9.66 -5.86
CA SER A 78 10.24 -10.64 -5.66
C SER A 78 9.89 -10.83 -4.17
N ALA A 79 10.86 -10.71 -3.27
CA ALA A 79 10.65 -10.89 -1.83
C ALA A 79 9.64 -9.88 -1.22
N TRP A 80 9.45 -8.70 -1.82
CA TRP A 80 8.48 -7.71 -1.34
C TRP A 80 7.37 -7.36 -2.34
N GLU A 81 7.47 -7.85 -3.58
CA GLU A 81 6.42 -7.72 -4.59
C GLU A 81 5.42 -8.87 -4.55
N SER A 82 5.84 -10.10 -4.22
CA SER A 82 4.94 -11.28 -4.19
C SER A 82 3.88 -11.23 -3.08
N ALA A 83 4.07 -10.42 -2.04
CA ALA A 83 3.03 -10.15 -1.04
C ALA A 83 1.93 -9.19 -1.54
N ALA A 84 2.10 -8.57 -2.72
CA ALA A 84 1.05 -7.86 -3.45
C ALA A 84 0.34 -8.82 -4.43
N GLY A 85 -0.20 -9.92 -3.91
CA GLY A 85 -0.98 -10.89 -4.69
C GLY A 85 -2.39 -10.37 -5.01
N ALA A 86 -2.51 -9.33 -5.84
CA ALA A 86 -3.74 -9.03 -6.59
C ALA A 86 -3.39 -8.15 -7.81
N PRO A 87 -3.77 -8.54 -9.04
CA PRO A 87 -3.51 -7.72 -10.21
C PRO A 87 -4.29 -6.39 -10.16
N PRO A 88 -3.71 -5.27 -10.61
CA PRO A 88 -4.41 -3.99 -10.78
C PRO A 88 -5.36 -4.08 -11.99
N GLY A 89 -6.45 -4.80 -11.81
CA GLY A 89 -7.44 -5.10 -12.84
C GLY A 89 -8.74 -5.69 -12.30
N ALA A 90 -8.79 -6.11 -11.04
CA ALA A 90 -10.04 -6.49 -10.38
C ALA A 90 -10.82 -5.25 -9.89
N ARG A 91 -11.13 -4.32 -10.81
CA ARG A 91 -12.34 -3.52 -10.67
C ARG A 91 -13.48 -4.38 -11.23
N ARG A 92 -14.23 -5.06 -10.36
CA ARG A 92 -15.57 -5.53 -10.70
C ARG A 92 -16.51 -5.28 -9.54
N SER A 93 -17.07 -4.07 -9.51
CA SER A 93 -18.50 -3.96 -9.29
C SER A 93 -19.20 -4.85 -10.35
N THR A 94 -20.18 -5.65 -9.92
CA THR A 94 -21.12 -6.52 -10.69
C THR A 94 -20.81 -8.00 -10.96
N ASP A 95 -19.62 -8.55 -10.72
CA ASP A 95 -19.33 -9.94 -11.14
C ASP A 95 -19.45 -11.01 -10.04
N LEU A 96 -19.79 -10.60 -8.82
CA LEU A 96 -20.01 -11.54 -7.70
C LEU A 96 -21.46 -12.06 -7.67
N VAL A 97 -22.42 -11.28 -8.15
CA VAL A 97 -23.86 -11.65 -8.15
C VAL A 97 -24.15 -12.68 -9.23
N GLU A 98 -23.52 -12.57 -10.41
CA GLU A 98 -23.71 -13.53 -11.50
C GLU A 98 -23.00 -14.88 -11.25
N ARG A 99 -21.97 -14.88 -10.40
CA ARG A 99 -21.24 -16.10 -10.01
C ARG A 99 -21.92 -16.86 -8.87
N VAL A 100 -22.70 -16.17 -8.02
CA VAL A 100 -23.56 -16.80 -7.00
C VAL A 100 -24.83 -17.38 -7.63
N GLY A 101 -25.37 -16.77 -8.70
CA GLY A 101 -26.55 -17.28 -9.40
C GLY A 101 -26.34 -18.57 -10.20
N ARG A 102 -25.15 -18.80 -10.77
CA ARG A 102 -24.84 -20.07 -11.47
C ARG A 102 -24.56 -21.25 -10.54
N ALA A 103 -24.21 -20.99 -9.28
CA ALA A 103 -23.90 -22.05 -8.31
C ALA A 103 -25.16 -22.66 -7.66
N THR A 104 -26.34 -22.04 -7.82
CA THR A 104 -27.59 -22.54 -7.24
C THR A 104 -28.44 -23.39 -8.18
N ASP A 105 -28.17 -23.39 -9.49
CA ASP A 105 -28.90 -24.23 -10.46
C ASP A 105 -28.25 -25.61 -10.69
N GLU A 106 -27.02 -25.84 -10.23
CA GLU A 106 -26.32 -27.13 -10.39
C GLU A 106 -26.56 -28.13 -9.23
N HIS A 107 -27.53 -27.83 -8.35
CA HIS A 107 -27.97 -28.73 -7.26
C HIS A 107 -29.47 -29.07 -7.29
N ALA A 108 -30.15 -28.77 -8.41
CA ALA A 108 -31.55 -29.13 -8.63
C ALA A 108 -31.76 -29.65 -10.07
N ALA A 109 -31.12 -30.76 -10.41
CA ALA A 109 -31.54 -31.67 -11.49
C ALA A 109 -31.09 -33.09 -11.17
#